data_AF-A0A8D6UVA1-F1
#
_entry.id   AF-A0A8D6UVA1-F1
#
_cell.length_a   1.000
_cell.length_b   1.000
_cell.length_c   1.000
_cell.angle_alpha   90.00
_cell.angle_beta   90.00
_cell.angle_gamma   90.00
#
_symmetry.space_group_name_H-M   'P 1'
#
loop_
_entity.id
_entity.type
_entity.pdbx_description
1 polymer ?
#
loop_
_entity_poly.entity_id
_entity_poly.type
_entity_poly.pdbx_seq_one_letter_code
_entity_poly.pdbx_strand_id
1 'polypeptide(L)'
;MNLDRVIAVSRAAQRNDGPGPLSTGEALTAALVLNRHDWLADMDYTIAQALDRIDEDTTAHLRQAERAIRNGAGAAEENTA
;
A
#
# COMPACT_ATOMS: atom_id res chain seq x y z
N MET A 1 -1.96 -2.72 12.00
CA MET A 1 -1.03 -1.56 11.88
C MET A 1 -1.81 -0.25 12.00
N ASN A 2 -1.18 0.85 12.44
CA ASN A 2 -1.82 2.17 12.42
C ASN A 2 -1.78 2.80 11.01
N LEU A 3 -2.62 3.81 10.78
CA LEU A 3 -2.72 4.53 9.50
C LEU A 3 -1.36 5.05 9.00
N ASP A 4 -0.58 5.69 9.87
CA ASP A 4 0.70 6.29 9.47
C ASP A 4 1.67 5.25 8.93
N ARG A 5 1.71 4.05 9.54
CA ARG A 5 2.53 2.95 9.05
C ARG A 5 2.03 2.45 7.70
N VAL A 6 0.71 2.31 7.50
CA VAL A 6 0.11 1.89 6.21
C VAL A 6 0.49 2.87 5.09
N ILE A 7 0.45 4.18 5.35
CA ILE A 7 0.87 5.20 4.38
C ILE A 7 2.38 5.09 4.10
N ALA A 8 3.20 4.94 5.14
CA ALA A 8 4.65 4.87 5.00
C ALA A 8 5.11 3.67 4.17
N VAL A 9 4.57 2.46 4.42
CA VAL A 9 4.93 1.24 3.68
C VAL A 9 4.47 1.33 2.23
N SER A 10 3.27 1.86 1.99
CA SER A 10 2.73 2.02 0.64
C SER A 10 3.54 3.02 -0.18
N ARG A 11 3.97 4.15 0.42
CA ARG A 11 4.87 5.10 -0.25
C ARG A 11 6.25 4.52 -0.49
N ALA A 12 6.78 3.74 0.45
CA ALA A 12 8.06 3.07 0.27
C ALA A 12 7.99 2.08 -0.90
N ALA A 13 6.95 1.28 -1.00
CA ALA A 13 6.77 0.33 -2.09
C ALA A 13 6.59 1.05 -3.44
N GLN A 14 5.78 2.12 -3.49
CA GLN A 14 5.61 2.94 -4.68
C GLN A 14 6.94 3.51 -5.20
N ARG A 15 7.79 4.03 -4.31
CA ARG A 15 9.10 4.60 -4.69
C ARG A 15 10.09 3.56 -5.20
N ASN A 16 9.99 2.32 -4.75
CA ASN A 16 10.87 1.23 -5.17
C ASN A 16 10.31 0.44 -6.37
N ASP A 17 9.13 0.83 -6.89
CA ASP A 17 8.34 0.05 -7.85
C ASP A 17 8.24 -1.44 -7.52
N GLY A 18 8.10 -1.73 -6.22
CA GLY A 18 8.06 -3.08 -5.72
C GLY A 18 7.96 -3.14 -4.20
N PRO A 19 7.61 -4.31 -3.64
CA PRO A 19 7.48 -4.48 -2.20
C PRO A 19 8.77 -4.21 -1.40
N GLY A 20 9.96 -4.18 -2.02
CA GLY A 20 11.20 -3.79 -1.34
C GLY A 20 11.52 -4.66 -0.11
N PRO A 21 12.17 -4.13 0.94
CA PRO A 21 12.51 -4.87 2.16
C PRO A 21 11.32 -5.02 3.15
N LEU A 22 10.09 -4.92 2.65
CA LEU A 22 8.89 -5.03 3.49
C LEU A 22 8.68 -6.48 3.95
N SER A 23 8.08 -6.63 5.13
CA SER A 23 7.54 -7.93 5.53
C SER A 23 6.38 -8.35 4.61
N THR A 24 6.05 -9.64 4.56
CA THR A 24 4.94 -10.14 3.74
C THR A 24 3.63 -9.40 4.01
N GLY A 25 3.28 -9.14 5.28
CA GLY A 25 2.06 -8.40 5.62
C GLY A 25 2.08 -6.94 5.13
N GLU A 26 3.24 -6.28 5.20
CA GLU A 26 3.41 -4.91 4.70
C GLU A 26 3.41 -4.85 3.17
N ALA A 27 3.98 -5.84 2.50
CA ALA A 27 3.95 -5.99 1.04
C ALA A 27 2.50 -6.16 0.55
N LEU A 28 1.72 -7.05 1.19
CA LEU A 28 0.29 -7.23 0.89
C LEU A 28 -0.51 -5.95 1.15
N THR A 29 -0.23 -5.27 2.26
CA THR A 29 -0.85 -3.97 2.59
C THR A 29 -0.57 -2.93 1.51
N ALA A 30 0.70 -2.77 1.11
CA ALA A 30 1.09 -1.83 0.07
C ALA A 30 0.44 -2.17 -1.28
N ALA A 31 0.41 -3.46 -1.66
CA ALA A 31 -0.23 -3.92 -2.88
C ALA A 31 -1.73 -3.60 -2.91
N LEU A 32 -2.44 -3.82 -1.80
CA LEU A 32 -3.87 -3.48 -1.66
C LEU A 32 -4.11 -1.96 -1.76
N VAL A 33 -3.32 -1.16 -1.04
CA VAL A 33 -3.47 0.31 -1.04
C VAL A 33 -3.16 0.91 -2.41
N LEU A 34 -2.14 0.39 -3.11
CA LEU A 34 -1.72 0.85 -4.44
C LEU A 34 -2.52 0.20 -5.58
N ASN A 35 -3.47 -0.68 -5.27
CA ASN A 35 -4.25 -1.45 -6.25
C ASN A 35 -3.38 -2.27 -7.22
N ARG A 36 -2.25 -2.81 -6.74
CA ARG A 36 -1.31 -3.63 -7.50
C ARG A 36 -1.67 -5.11 -7.38
N HIS A 37 -2.66 -5.54 -8.14
CA HIS A 37 -3.09 -6.93 -8.22
C HIS A 37 -2.00 -7.86 -8.79
N ASP A 38 -1.14 -7.31 -9.63
CA ASP A 38 0.04 -7.98 -10.17
C ASP A 38 1.01 -8.37 -9.05
N TRP A 39 1.27 -7.48 -8.08
CA TRP A 39 2.12 -7.82 -6.94
C TRP A 39 1.52 -8.90 -6.04
N LEU A 40 0.19 -8.89 -5.87
CA LEU A 40 -0.48 -9.96 -5.13
C LEU A 40 -0.29 -11.31 -5.84
N ALA A 41 -0.46 -11.33 -7.16
CA ALA A 41 -0.27 -12.53 -7.98
C ALA A 41 1.18 -13.03 -7.94
N ASP A 42 2.17 -12.13 -8.02
CA ASP A 42 3.60 -12.49 -7.93
C ASP A 42 3.98 -13.10 -6.57
N MET A 43 3.21 -12.79 -5.52
CA MET A 43 3.38 -13.38 -4.19
C MET A 43 2.49 -14.61 -3.95
N ASP A 44 1.77 -15.09 -4.96
CA ASP A 44 0.78 -16.19 -4.88
C ASP A 44 -0.40 -15.90 -3.91
N TYR A 45 -0.83 -14.64 -3.82
CA TYR A 45 -1.99 -14.22 -3.04
C TYR A 45 -3.15 -13.74 -3.91
N THR A 46 -4.34 -14.24 -3.60
CA THR A 46 -5.59 -13.58 -4.02
C THR A 46 -5.89 -12.37 -3.14
N ILE A 47 -6.78 -11.48 -3.60
CA ILE A 47 -7.25 -10.34 -2.79
C ILE A 47 -7.85 -10.83 -1.46
N ALA A 48 -8.64 -11.91 -1.49
CA ALA A 48 -9.27 -12.46 -0.29
C ALA A 48 -8.24 -12.97 0.71
N GLN A 49 -7.21 -13.70 0.24
CA GLN A 49 -6.12 -14.16 1.10
C GLN A 49 -5.27 -13.01 1.63
N ALA A 50 -5.04 -11.96 0.83
CA ALA A 50 -4.33 -10.77 1.27
C ALA A 50 -5.08 -10.06 2.40
N LEU A 51 -6.40 -9.92 2.28
CA LEU A 51 -7.27 -9.34 3.32
C LEU A 51 -7.32 -10.19 4.59
N ASP A 52 -7.37 -11.52 4.46
CA ASP A 52 -7.31 -12.46 5.59
C ASP A 52 -5.95 -12.43 6.31
N ARG A 53 -4.87 -12.12 5.58
CA ARG A 53 -3.50 -12.14 6.11
C ARG A 53 -3.11 -10.89 6.87
N ILE A 54 -3.70 -9.74 6.55
CA ILE A 54 -3.48 -8.48 7.25
C ILE A 54 -4.39 -8.36 8.47
N ASP A 55 -3.97 -7.62 9.49
CA ASP A 55 -4.79 -7.42 10.68
C ASP A 55 -6.01 -6.50 10.40
N GLU A 56 -7.08 -6.64 11.18
CA GLU A 56 -8.33 -5.87 11.01
C GLU A 56 -8.11 -4.35 11.09
N ASP A 57 -7.20 -3.91 11.96
CA ASP A 57 -6.82 -2.50 12.10
C ASP A 57 -6.23 -1.95 10.78
N THR A 58 -5.38 -2.73 10.10
CA THR A 58 -4.81 -2.36 8.80
C THR A 58 -5.90 -2.25 7.74
N THR A 59 -6.82 -3.22 7.71
CA THR A 59 -7.94 -3.24 6.76
C THR A 59 -8.81 -1.98 6.87
N ALA A 60 -9.10 -1.54 8.10
CA ALA A 60 -9.86 -0.31 8.34
C ALA A 60 -9.18 0.95 7.79
N HIS A 61 -7.85 0.94 7.67
CA HIS A 61 -7.06 2.09 7.20
C HIS A 61 -6.77 2.10 5.69
N LEU A 62 -7.04 1.02 4.96
CA LEU A 62 -6.72 0.91 3.53
C LEU A 62 -7.29 2.08 2.71
N ARG A 63 -8.59 2.39 2.91
CA ARG A 63 -9.26 3.45 2.15
C ARG A 63 -8.71 4.84 2.48
N GLN A 64 -8.34 5.08 3.73
CA GLN A 64 -7.81 6.36 4.17
C GLN A 64 -6.37 6.55 3.66
N ALA A 65 -5.55 5.50 3.69
CA ALA A 65 -4.20 5.52 3.17
C ALA A 65 -4.17 5.73 1.65
N GLU A 66 -5.04 5.05 0.89
CA GLU A 66 -5.17 5.23 -0.57
C GLU A 66 -5.46 6.70 -0.91
N ARG A 67 -6.42 7.32 -0.21
CA ARG A 67 -6.74 8.74 -0.37
C ARG A 67 -5.55 9.64 -0.05
N ALA A 68 -4.83 9.37 1.04
CA ALA A 68 -3.68 10.15 1.45
C ALA A 68 -2.52 10.06 0.43
N ILE A 69 -2.34 8.92 -0.22
CA ILE A 69 -1.32 8.72 -1.26
C ILE A 69 -1.73 9.44 -2.55
N ARG A 70 -2.99 9.29 -2.98
CA ARG A 70 -3.53 9.98 -4.16
C ARG A 70 -3.47 11.50 -4.02
N ASN A 71 -3.87 12.03 -2.86
CA ASN A 71 -3.86 13.47 -2.59
C ASN A 71 -2.43 14.01 -2.41
N GLY A 72 -1.52 13.22 -1.85
CA GLY A 72 -0.11 13.58 -1.72
C GLY A 72 0.65 13.59 -3.05
N ALA A 73 0.23 12.76 -4.02
CA ALA A 73 0.78 12.78 -5.38
C ALA A 73 0.41 14.08 -6.12
N GLY A 74 -0.79 14.62 -5.88
CA GLY A 74 -1.25 15.88 -6.47
C GLY A 74 -0.50 17.14 -5.99
N ALA A 75 0.15 17.10 -4.82
CA ALA A 75 0.92 18.23 -4.29
C ALA A 75 2.39 18.25 -4.78
N ALA A 76 2.91 17.13 -5.29
CA ALA A 76 4.28 17.05 -5.79
C ALA A 76 4.42 17.60 -7.22
N GLU A 77 3.33 17.69 -7.99
CA GLU A 77 3.35 18.17 -9.38
C GLU A 77 3.26 19.71 -9.49
N GLU A 78 2.94 20.46 -8.42
CA GLU A 78 2.75 21.92 -8.48
C GLU A 78 4.04 22.74 -8.25
N ASN A 79 5.21 22.11 -8.09
CA ASN A 79 6.48 22.80 -7.84
C ASN A 79 7.53 22.61 -8.95
N THR A 80 7.11 22.52 -10.22
CA THR A 80 8.03 22.52 -11.38
C THR A 80 7.52 23.35 -12.56
N ALA A 81 6.75 24.42 -12.30
CA ALA A 81 6.37 25.41 -13.31
C ALA A 81 7.13 26.74 -13.10
#